data_AF-A0A392V2B6-F1
#
_entry.id   AF-A0A392V2B6-F1
#
_cell.length_a   1.000
_cell.length_b   1.000
_cell.length_c   1.000
_cell.angle_alpha   90.00
_cell.angle_beta   90.00
_cell.angle_gamma   90.00
#
_symmetry.space_group_name_H-M   'P 1'
#
loop_
_entity.id
_entity.type
_entity.pdbx_description
1 polymer ?
#
loop_
_entity_poly.entity_id
_entity_poly.type
_entity_poly.pdbx_seq_one_letter_code
_entity_poly.pdbx_strand_id
1 'polypeptide(L)' 'MRELQEEKDKALAEECSALIHRKLPPKLKDPGRFTISCSKGKANIREALCDLGCNINLMPLSMV' A
#
# COMPACT_ATOMS: atom_id res chain seq x y z
N MET A 1 -35.22 -13.71 -13.52
CA MET A 1 -33.80 -14.11 -13.33
C MET A 1 -32.82 -13.14 -13.98
N ARG A 2 -32.92 -12.81 -15.28
CA ARG A 2 -32.03 -11.82 -15.95
C ARG A 2 -32.22 -10.38 -15.45
N GLU A 3 -33.46 -9.94 -15.25
CA GLU A 3 -33.77 -8.58 -14.76
C GLU A 3 -33.21 -8.31 -13.35
N LEU A 4 -33.19 -9.33 -12.49
CA LEU A 4 -32.59 -9.24 -11.15
C LEU A 4 -31.05 -9.10 -11.22
N GLN A 5 -30.43 -9.69 -12.24
CA GLN A 5 -28.98 -9.57 -12.44
C GLN A 5 -28.61 -8.17 -12.93
N GLU A 6 -29.36 -7.62 -13.89
CA GLU A 6 -29.15 -6.25 -14.39
C GLU A 6 -29.35 -5.19 -13.30
N GLU A 7 -30.32 -5.38 -12.41
CA GLU A 7 -30.55 -4.46 -11.28
C GLU A 7 -29.39 -4.48 -10.29
N LYS A 8 -28.88 -5.67 -9.95
CA LYS A 8 -27.67 -5.82 -9.12
C LYS A 8 -26.43 -5.21 -9.76
N ASP A 9 -26.23 -5.41 -11.05
CA ASP A 9 -25.08 -4.87 -11.77
C ASP A 9 -25.13 -3.35 -11.84
N LYS A 10 -26.33 -2.77 -12.01
CA LYS A 10 -26.56 -1.33 -11.96
C LYS A 10 -26.29 -0.77 -10.56
N ALA A 11 -26.80 -1.42 -9.51
CA ALA A 11 -26.56 -1.01 -8.12
C ALA A 11 -25.06 -1.03 -7.78
N LEU A 12 -24.33 -2.06 -8.22
CA LEU A 12 -22.88 -2.15 -8.06
C LEU A 12 -22.14 -1.03 -8.82
N ALA A 13 -22.58 -0.72 -10.04
CA ALA A 13 -22.00 0.36 -10.83
C ALA A 13 -22.21 1.74 -10.19
N GLU A 14 -23.40 1.98 -9.62
CA GLU A 14 -23.72 3.20 -8.87
C GLU A 14 -22.87 3.30 -7.59
N GLU A 15 -22.73 2.21 -6.84
CA GLU A 15 -21.87 2.16 -5.65
C GLU A 15 -20.40 2.43 -5.99
N CYS A 16 -19.88 1.79 -7.04
CA CYS A 16 -18.51 2.00 -7.51
C CYS A 16 -18.28 3.45 -7.97
N SER A 17 -19.24 4.03 -8.69
CA SER A 17 -19.17 5.43 -9.13
C SER A 17 -19.17 6.38 -7.93
N ALA A 18 -20.05 6.15 -6.95
CA ALA A 18 -20.06 6.91 -5.71
C ALA A 18 -18.72 6.81 -4.95
N LEU A 19 -18.09 5.63 -4.95
CA LEU A 19 -16.79 5.41 -4.31
C LEU A 19 -15.64 6.11 -5.04
N ILE A 20 -15.66 6.14 -6.38
CA ILE A 20 -14.67 6.86 -7.20
C ILE A 20 -14.83 8.38 -7.05
N HIS A 21 -16.07 8.86 -6.96
CA HIS A 21 -16.36 10.29 -6.78
C HIS A 21 -16.18 10.78 -5.34
N ARG A 22 -15.96 9.89 -4.37
CA ARG A 22 -15.54 10.30 -3.04
C ARG A 22 -14.21 11.04 -3.15
N LYS A 23 -14.18 12.24 -2.58
CA LYS A 23 -12.96 13.05 -2.53
C LYS A 23 -11.93 12.32 -1.69
N LEU A 24 -10.97 11.68 -2.35
CA LEU A 24 -9.85 11.04 -1.68
C LEU A 24 -9.04 12.10 -0.91
N PRO A 25 -8.45 11.73 0.24
CA PRO A 25 -7.48 12.61 0.88
C PRO A 25 -6.36 12.92 -0.11
N PRO A 26 -5.75 14.13 -0.03
CA PRO A 26 -4.63 14.48 -0.89
C PRO A 26 -3.52 13.45 -0.71
N LYS A 27 -2.95 12.98 -1.84
CA LYS A 27 -1.78 12.12 -1.81
C LYS A 27 -0.64 12.85 -1.10
N LEU A 28 0.06 12.16 -0.21
CA LEU A 28 1.30 12.68 0.35
C LEU A 28 2.35 12.80 -0.76
N LYS A 29 3.28 13.75 -0.59
CA LYS A 29 4.46 13.82 -1.46
C LYS A 29 5.25 12.54 -1.31
N ASP A 30 5.80 12.06 -2.42
CA ASP A 30 6.75 10.97 -2.41
C ASP A 30 7.98 11.38 -1.58
N PRO A 31 8.32 10.67 -0.48
CA PRO A 31 9.55 10.93 0.25
C PRO A 31 10.80 10.54 -0.56
N GLY A 32 10.64 9.84 -1.68
CA GLY A 32 11.72 9.25 -2.44
C GLY A 32 12.33 8.09 -1.64
N ARG A 33 13.65 8.13 -1.44
CA ARG A 33 14.34 7.12 -0.64
C ARG A 33 14.19 7.45 0.85
N PHE A 34 13.44 6.62 1.59
CA PHE A 34 13.31 6.77 3.03
C PHE A 34 13.91 5.59 3.79
N THR A 35 14.33 5.87 5.02
CA THR A 35 14.87 4.87 5.94
C THR A 35 13.98 4.77 7.17
N ILE A 36 13.93 3.58 7.75
CA ILE A 36 13.21 3.30 9.00
C ILE A 36 14.19 2.75 10.04
N SER A 37 13.92 3.00 11.32
CA SER A 37 14.61 2.32 12.41
C SER A 37 13.98 0.95 12.65
N CYS A 38 14.78 -0.11 12.78
CA CYS A 38 14.31 -1.45 13.13
C CYS A 38 15.35 -2.20 13.97
N SER A 39 15.04 -3.43 14.37
CA SER A 39 15.97 -4.27 15.14
C SER A 39 16.03 -5.70 14.59
N LYS A 40 17.22 -6.31 14.67
CA LYS A 40 17.47 -7.73 14.43
C LYS A 40 17.99 -8.35 15.72
N GLY A 41 17.13 -9.05 16.45
CA GLY A 41 17.48 -9.53 17.79
C GLY A 41 17.86 -8.37 18.72
N LYS A 42 19.10 -8.38 19.25
CA LYS A 42 19.63 -7.29 20.10
C LYS A 42 20.29 -6.16 19.30
N ALA A 43 20.47 -6.30 17.99
CA ALA A 43 21.08 -5.28 17.15
C ALA A 43 20.05 -4.23 16.72
N ASN A 44 20.33 -2.96 16.99
CA ASN A 44 19.51 -1.83 16.55
C ASN A 44 20.03 -1.28 15.21
N ILE A 45 19.16 -1.19 14.22
CA ILE A 45 19.42 -0.66 12.88
C ILE A 45 18.74 0.70 12.79
N ARG A 46 19.52 1.78 12.75
CA ARG A 46 18.97 3.13 12.72
C ARG A 46 18.40 3.52 11.36
N GLU A 47 19.01 3.02 10.28
CA GLU A 47 18.75 3.45 8.91
C GLU A 47 18.57 2.23 7.99
N ALA A 48 17.47 1.50 8.14
CA ALA A 48 17.10 0.45 7.19
C ALA A 48 16.38 1.10 6.01
N LEU A 49 16.90 0.90 4.80
CA LEU A 49 16.26 1.38 3.57
C LEU A 49 14.90 0.70 3.38
N CYS A 50 13.83 1.49 3.26
CA CYS A 50 12.50 0.99 2.98
C CYS A 50 12.16 1.26 1.51
N ASP A 51 12.38 0.25 0.68
CA ASP A 51 12.02 0.27 -0.73
C ASP A 51 10.63 -0.36 -0.92
N LEU A 52 9.61 0.48 -1.10
CA LEU A 52 8.23 0.03 -1.33
C LEU A 52 8.02 -0.59 -2.72
N GLY A 53 8.99 -0.44 -3.63
CA GLY A 53 8.98 -1.07 -4.96
C GLY A 53 9.57 -2.48 -4.96
N CYS A 54 10.20 -2.92 -3.86
CA CYS A 54 10.83 -4.22 -3.73
C CYS A 54 9.96 -5.17 -2.89
N ASN A 55 9.92 -6.45 -3.26
CA ASN A 55 9.17 -7.48 -2.53
C ASN A 55 10.06 -8.34 -1.59
N ILE A 56 11.37 -8.11 -1.57
CA ILE A 56 12.33 -8.85 -0.73
C ILE A 56 13.08 -7.91 0.21
N ASN A 57 13.37 -8.40 1.42
CA ASN A 57 14.20 -7.69 2.39
C ASN A 57 15.65 -8.13 2.23
N LEU A 58 16.52 -7.20 1.84
CA LEU A 58 17.96 -7.46 1.75
C LEU A 58 18.65 -7.10 3.06
N MET A 59 19.61 -7.94 3.46
CA MET A 59 20.46 -7.71 4.60
C MET A 59 21.92 -7.89 4.18
N PRO A 60 22.82 -6.95 4.51
CA PRO A 60 24.24 -7.15 4.24
C PRO A 60 24.79 -8.39 4.93
N LEU A 61 25.71 -9.10 4.29
CA LEU A 61 26.34 -10.29 4.87
C LEU A 61 27.04 -9.97 6.20
N SER A 62 27.54 -8.75 6.38
CA SER A 62 28.16 -8.27 7.62
C SER A 62 27.22 -8.19 8.83
N MET A 63 25.91 -8.33 8.64
CA MET A 63 24.91 -8.35 9.72
C MET A 63 24.45 -9.77 10.09
N VAL A 64 24.91 -10.79 9.36
CA VAL A 64 24.60 -12.20 9.63
C VAL A 64 25.60 -12.76 10.64
#